data_AF-A0A523PEI3-F1
#
_entry.id   AF-A0A523PEI3-F1
#
_cell.length_a   1.000
_cell.length_b   1.000
_cell.length_c   1.000
_cell.angle_alpha   90.00
_cell.angle_beta   90.00
_cell.angle_gamma   90.00
#
_symmetry.space_group_name_H-M   'P 1'
#
loop_
_entity.id
_entity.type
_entity.pdbx_description
1 polymer ?
#
loop_
_entity_poly.entity_id
_entity_poly.type
_entity_poly.pdbx_seq_one_letter_code
_entity_poly.pdbx_strand_id
1 'polypeptide(L)'
;MEKGFLEKLGVEIQRLVQEIENFAAAEIRVSATPAPSSKSGQSPKTLALMSSEMGATILYRDTEDFRSQAVLHELLHLRRYWIDFVPQILPVDDPDGEKIKLANQIENTLEHIIIAPQEAAYGFDSYGPYSETTKKTWEDYPWLAINEPWARRKNCLLTWLTTSVLVEEPGIRDLAEQCLEKEGLLTEAQNFSEKIEHVLRSKEHCISATIRFLEIPRHEATMVYLDIKNRKTLQKPIPVH
;
A
#
# COMPACT_ATOMS: atom_id res chain seq x y z
N MET A 1 -24.48 -9.45 -2.51
CA MET A 1 -23.92 -8.84 -3.73
C MET A 1 -24.80 -7.65 -4.06
N GLU A 2 -24.28 -6.43 -3.94
CA GLU A 2 -24.98 -5.26 -4.46
C GLU A 2 -24.80 -5.23 -5.98
N LYS A 3 -25.79 -5.76 -6.70
CA LYS A 3 -25.80 -5.72 -8.17
C LYS A 3 -25.72 -4.26 -8.62
N GLY A 4 -24.86 -4.00 -9.60
CA GLY A 4 -24.72 -2.67 -10.22
C GLY A 4 -23.81 -1.69 -9.49
N PHE A 5 -23.09 -2.08 -8.43
CA PHE A 5 -22.13 -1.17 -7.79
C PHE A 5 -21.01 -0.73 -8.75
N LEU A 6 -20.39 -1.69 -9.45
CA LEU A 6 -19.33 -1.41 -10.43
C LEU A 6 -19.86 -0.75 -11.71
N GLU A 7 -21.15 -0.92 -12.03
CA GLU A 7 -21.81 -0.28 -13.17
C GLU A 7 -21.96 1.25 -13.01
N LYS A 8 -21.79 1.78 -11.79
CA LYS A 8 -21.78 3.22 -11.50
C LYS A 8 -20.44 3.90 -11.80
N LEU A 9 -19.39 3.12 -12.08
CA LEU A 9 -18.06 3.65 -12.36
C LEU A 9 -18.01 4.35 -13.72
N GLY A 10 -17.04 5.25 -13.91
CA GLY A 10 -16.75 5.83 -15.22
C GLY A 10 -16.25 4.76 -16.21
N VAL A 11 -16.45 5.01 -17.52
CA VAL A 11 -16.17 4.05 -18.61
C VAL A 11 -14.76 3.46 -18.53
N GLU A 12 -13.73 4.28 -18.26
CA GLU A 12 -12.35 3.81 -18.18
C GLU A 12 -12.11 2.86 -16.99
N ILE A 13 -12.75 3.11 -15.85
CA ILE A 13 -12.62 2.22 -14.68
C ILE A 13 -13.43 0.93 -14.91
N GLN A 14 -14.60 1.00 -15.55
CA GLN A 14 -15.33 -0.21 -15.96
C GLN A 14 -14.52 -1.07 -16.93
N ARG A 15 -13.77 -0.43 -17.83
CA ARG A 15 -12.85 -1.15 -18.73
C ARG A 15 -11.76 -1.87 -17.95
N LEU A 16 -11.20 -1.26 -16.92
CA LEU A 16 -10.23 -1.89 -16.02
C LEU A 16 -10.85 -3.09 -15.27
N VAL A 17 -12.08 -2.94 -14.73
CA VAL A 17 -12.83 -4.06 -14.12
C VAL A 17 -12.93 -5.22 -15.12
N GLN A 18 -13.37 -4.93 -16.34
CA GLN A 18 -13.56 -5.94 -17.38
C GLN A 18 -12.25 -6.62 -17.79
N GLU A 19 -11.14 -5.88 -17.87
CA GLU A 19 -9.80 -6.42 -18.11
C GLU A 19 -9.41 -7.44 -17.04
N ILE A 20 -9.56 -7.06 -15.76
CA ILE A 20 -9.22 -7.90 -14.62
C ILE A 20 -10.09 -9.16 -14.57
N GLU A 21 -11.41 -9.01 -14.71
CA GLU A 21 -12.34 -10.14 -14.66
C GLU A 21 -12.13 -11.12 -15.82
N ASN A 22 -11.85 -10.60 -17.02
CA ASN A 22 -11.53 -11.44 -18.18
C ASN A 22 -10.21 -12.19 -17.99
N PHE A 23 -9.19 -11.53 -17.45
CA PHE A 23 -7.91 -12.20 -17.16
C PHE A 23 -8.06 -13.29 -16.10
N ALA A 24 -8.82 -13.00 -15.04
CA ALA A 24 -9.05 -13.90 -13.91
C ALA A 24 -10.07 -15.00 -14.18
N ALA A 25 -10.87 -14.88 -15.25
CA ALA A 25 -12.07 -15.68 -15.49
C ALA A 25 -12.95 -15.79 -14.22
N ALA A 26 -13.09 -14.67 -13.51
CA ALA A 26 -13.82 -14.56 -12.25
C ALA A 26 -14.30 -13.13 -12.03
N GLU A 27 -15.50 -12.98 -11.47
CA GLU A 27 -16.08 -11.67 -11.12
C GLU A 27 -15.42 -11.08 -9.87
N ILE A 28 -15.24 -9.76 -9.88
CA ILE A 28 -14.86 -8.96 -8.72
C ILE A 28 -16.11 -8.75 -7.88
N ARG A 29 -16.09 -9.25 -6.65
CA ARG A 29 -17.22 -9.10 -5.74
C ARG A 29 -17.15 -7.75 -5.04
N VAL A 30 -18.31 -7.23 -4.66
CA VAL A 30 -18.43 -6.05 -3.81
C VAL A 30 -19.32 -6.38 -2.63
N SER A 31 -18.88 -6.05 -1.41
CA SER A 31 -19.58 -6.40 -0.17
C SER A 31 -19.35 -5.36 0.93
N ALA A 32 -20.37 -5.11 1.75
CA ALA A 32 -20.23 -4.25 2.92
C ALA A 32 -19.29 -4.89 3.95
N THR A 33 -18.45 -4.08 4.62
CA THR A 33 -17.64 -4.58 5.73
C THR A 33 -18.52 -4.83 6.95
N PRO A 34 -18.35 -5.94 7.67
CA PRO A 34 -19.06 -6.20 8.93
C PRO A 34 -18.42 -5.50 10.15
N ALA A 35 -17.23 -4.90 10.01
CA ALA A 35 -16.46 -4.36 11.13
C ALA A 35 -16.94 -2.95 11.56
N PRO A 36 -17.09 -2.68 12.88
CA PRO A 36 -17.42 -1.33 13.36
C PRO A 36 -16.30 -0.33 13.06
N SER A 37 -16.66 0.95 12.91
CA SER A 37 -15.69 2.03 12.75
C SER A 37 -14.74 2.11 13.95
N SER A 38 -13.44 1.98 13.72
CA SER A 38 -12.43 2.16 14.77
C SER A 38 -12.45 3.61 15.25
N LYS A 39 -12.65 3.83 16.56
CA LYS A 39 -12.63 5.17 17.17
C LYS A 39 -11.27 5.89 17.10
N SER A 40 -10.19 5.19 16.76
CA SER A 40 -8.81 5.68 16.75
C SER A 40 -8.16 5.79 15.37
N GLY A 41 -8.83 5.40 14.29
CA GLY A 41 -8.27 5.41 12.94
C GLY A 41 -8.69 6.66 12.18
N GLN A 42 -7.75 7.53 11.84
CA GLN A 42 -7.95 8.70 10.97
C GLN A 42 -8.25 8.35 9.50
N SER A 43 -8.70 7.12 9.23
CA SER A 43 -9.29 6.72 7.95
C SER A 43 -10.69 6.15 8.20
N PRO A 44 -11.71 6.98 8.51
CA PRO A 44 -13.01 6.49 8.97
C PRO A 44 -13.90 5.91 7.86
N LYS A 45 -13.43 5.83 6.60
CA LYS A 45 -14.27 5.58 5.42
C LYS A 45 -13.59 4.76 4.30
N THR A 46 -12.60 3.94 4.63
CA THR A 46 -11.77 3.29 3.60
C THR A 46 -12.37 2.01 3.03
N LEU A 47 -12.30 1.88 1.70
CA LEU A 47 -12.42 0.60 1.03
C LEU A 47 -11.26 -0.31 1.45
N ALA A 48 -11.44 -1.61 1.30
CA ALA A 48 -10.36 -2.58 1.45
C ALA A 48 -10.51 -3.69 0.42
N LEU A 49 -9.41 -4.09 -0.20
CA LEU A 49 -9.39 -5.26 -1.07
C LEU A 49 -9.06 -6.53 -0.27
N MET A 50 -9.95 -7.52 -0.36
CA MET A 50 -9.59 -8.91 -0.08
C MET A 50 -9.33 -9.60 -1.41
N SER A 51 -8.12 -10.10 -1.63
CA SER A 51 -7.79 -10.86 -2.84
C SER A 51 -7.05 -12.15 -2.49
N SER A 52 -7.26 -13.17 -3.31
CA SER A 52 -6.52 -14.43 -3.28
C SER A 52 -6.45 -15.03 -4.68
N GLU A 53 -5.86 -16.21 -4.81
CA GLU A 53 -5.87 -17.03 -6.02
C GLU A 53 -7.27 -17.54 -6.41
N MET A 54 -8.28 -17.34 -5.56
CA MET A 54 -9.66 -17.77 -5.80
C MET A 54 -10.58 -16.65 -6.28
N GLY A 55 -10.20 -15.40 -6.06
CA GLY A 55 -10.99 -14.23 -6.45
C GLY A 55 -10.72 -13.02 -5.56
N ALA A 56 -11.51 -11.97 -5.79
CA ALA A 56 -11.36 -10.71 -5.08
C ALA A 56 -12.71 -10.17 -4.64
N THR A 57 -12.69 -9.46 -3.51
CA THR A 57 -13.82 -8.73 -2.97
C THR A 57 -13.36 -7.33 -2.55
N ILE A 58 -13.98 -6.31 -3.12
CA ILE A 58 -13.86 -4.93 -2.64
C ILE A 58 -14.85 -4.76 -1.49
N LEU A 59 -14.31 -4.50 -0.31
CA LEU A 59 -15.08 -4.21 0.90
C LEU A 59 -15.34 -2.71 0.98
N TYR A 60 -16.59 -2.30 1.16
CA TYR A 60 -16.97 -0.90 1.37
C TYR A 60 -17.64 -0.71 2.73
N ARG A 61 -17.52 0.49 3.32
CA ARG A 61 -18.13 0.79 4.64
C ARG A 61 -19.43 1.56 4.55
N ASP A 62 -19.62 2.34 3.50
CA ASP A 62 -20.75 3.25 3.34
C ASP A 62 -21.28 3.14 1.90
N THR A 63 -22.54 2.73 1.74
CA THR A 63 -23.21 2.66 0.43
C THR A 63 -23.54 4.03 -0.14
N GLU A 64 -23.62 5.06 0.72
CA GLU A 64 -24.09 6.39 0.36
C GLU A 64 -22.96 7.29 -0.17
N ASP A 65 -21.70 6.99 0.15
CA ASP A 65 -20.51 7.74 -0.26
C ASP A 65 -19.68 6.92 -1.27
N PHE A 66 -20.22 6.77 -2.50
CA PHE A 66 -19.53 6.07 -3.59
C PHE A 66 -18.36 6.90 -4.13
N ARG A 67 -17.13 6.44 -3.88
CA ARG A 67 -15.90 7.12 -4.31
C ARG A 67 -15.21 6.33 -5.41
N SER A 68 -15.40 6.75 -6.66
CA SER A 68 -14.77 6.11 -7.84
C SER A 68 -13.25 6.00 -7.72
N GLN A 69 -12.58 7.01 -7.15
CA GLN A 69 -11.13 6.98 -6.92
C GLN A 69 -10.73 5.85 -5.97
N ALA A 70 -11.45 5.65 -4.88
CA ALA A 70 -11.16 4.57 -3.93
C ALA A 70 -11.37 3.20 -4.59
N VAL A 71 -12.39 3.04 -5.44
CA VAL A 71 -12.58 1.79 -6.17
C VAL A 71 -11.45 1.56 -7.17
N LEU A 72 -11.04 2.61 -7.90
CA LEU A 72 -9.87 2.56 -8.77
C LEU A 72 -8.61 2.13 -8.02
N HIS A 73 -8.36 2.69 -6.83
CA HIS A 73 -7.24 2.33 -5.97
C HIS A 73 -7.12 0.81 -5.77
N GLU A 74 -8.21 0.19 -5.30
CA GLU A 74 -8.26 -1.26 -5.07
C GLU A 74 -8.12 -2.06 -6.37
N LEU A 75 -8.66 -1.57 -7.48
CA LEU A 75 -8.51 -2.22 -8.80
C LEU A 75 -7.06 -2.15 -9.30
N LEU A 76 -6.33 -1.08 -9.01
CA LEU A 76 -4.92 -0.96 -9.39
C LEU A 76 -4.03 -1.93 -8.60
N HIS A 77 -4.27 -2.10 -7.30
CA HIS A 77 -3.67 -3.19 -6.51
C HIS A 77 -3.95 -4.55 -7.17
N LEU A 78 -5.22 -4.82 -7.47
CA LEU A 78 -5.63 -6.09 -8.04
C LEU A 78 -5.01 -6.39 -9.41
N ARG A 79 -4.97 -5.39 -10.30
CA ARG A 79 -4.30 -5.48 -11.60
C ARG A 79 -2.82 -5.84 -11.42
N ARG A 80 -2.13 -5.22 -10.46
CA ARG A 80 -0.71 -5.48 -10.21
C ARG A 80 -0.47 -6.91 -9.72
N TYR A 81 -1.27 -7.40 -8.78
CA TYR A 81 -1.10 -8.75 -8.23
C TYR A 81 -1.48 -9.85 -9.23
N TRP A 82 -2.58 -9.67 -9.96
CA TRP A 82 -3.10 -10.72 -10.85
C TRP A 82 -2.56 -10.66 -12.27
N ILE A 83 -2.54 -9.48 -12.89
CA ILE A 83 -2.18 -9.32 -14.30
C ILE A 83 -0.69 -9.09 -14.45
N ASP A 84 -0.15 -8.09 -13.74
CA ASP A 84 1.28 -7.76 -13.82
C ASP A 84 2.15 -8.77 -13.04
N PHE A 85 1.52 -9.69 -12.31
CA PHE A 85 2.15 -10.77 -11.54
C PHE A 85 3.20 -10.27 -10.55
N VAL A 86 2.90 -9.15 -9.90
CA VAL A 86 3.74 -8.52 -8.86
C VAL A 86 3.57 -9.27 -7.54
N PRO A 87 4.67 -9.57 -6.81
CA PRO A 87 4.57 -10.24 -5.53
C PRO A 87 4.14 -9.33 -4.38
N GLN A 88 3.54 -9.94 -3.37
CA GLN A 88 3.32 -9.37 -2.05
C GLN A 88 4.36 -9.91 -1.06
N ILE A 89 4.79 -9.11 -0.08
CA ILE A 89 5.51 -9.60 1.10
C ILE A 89 4.53 -10.20 2.11
N LEU A 90 4.83 -11.40 2.62
CA LEU A 90 4.13 -11.99 3.76
C LEU A 90 5.14 -12.55 4.77
N PRO A 91 4.79 -12.59 6.06
CA PRO A 91 5.60 -13.31 7.04
C PRO A 91 5.54 -14.83 6.79
N VAL A 92 6.63 -15.53 7.08
CA VAL A 92 6.70 -17.00 7.00
C VAL A 92 5.93 -17.65 8.16
N ASP A 93 6.01 -17.05 9.34
CA ASP A 93 5.29 -17.45 10.55
C ASP A 93 4.88 -16.21 11.33
N ASP A 94 3.65 -16.19 11.84
CA ASP A 94 3.05 -15.03 12.54
C ASP A 94 1.91 -15.47 13.49
N PRO A 95 2.24 -16.17 14.59
CA PRO A 95 1.23 -16.69 15.52
C PRO A 95 0.40 -15.58 16.19
N ASP A 96 1.00 -14.39 16.37
CA ASP A 96 0.41 -13.28 17.12
C ASP A 96 -0.22 -12.20 16.22
N GLY A 97 -0.07 -12.31 14.89
CA GLY A 97 -0.65 -11.38 13.93
C GLY A 97 0.05 -10.00 13.86
N GLU A 98 1.25 -9.86 14.41
CA GLU A 98 2.00 -8.60 14.38
C GLU A 98 2.86 -8.48 13.13
N LYS A 99 3.43 -9.59 12.64
CA LYS A 99 4.29 -9.56 11.45
C LYS A 99 3.50 -9.32 10.18
N ILE A 100 2.24 -9.77 10.12
CA ILE A 100 1.34 -9.47 9.00
C ILE A 100 0.99 -7.97 8.95
N LYS A 101 0.85 -7.30 10.11
CA LYS A 101 0.64 -5.84 10.15
C LYS A 101 1.85 -5.10 9.59
N LEU A 102 3.06 -5.53 9.96
CA LEU A 102 4.31 -5.01 9.41
C LEU A 102 4.39 -5.22 7.89
N ALA A 103 4.13 -6.44 7.43
CA ALA A 103 4.13 -6.77 6.00
C ALA A 103 3.13 -5.90 5.23
N ASN A 104 1.90 -5.72 5.76
CA ASN A 104 0.89 -4.85 5.16
C ASN A 104 1.31 -3.37 5.12
N GLN A 105 2.02 -2.88 6.14
CA GLN A 105 2.55 -1.51 6.11
C GLN A 105 3.62 -1.35 5.03
N ILE A 106 4.55 -2.30 4.91
CA ILE A 106 5.57 -2.31 3.86
C ILE A 106 4.91 -2.38 2.48
N GLU A 107 3.95 -3.29 2.29
CA GLU A 107 3.20 -3.43 1.04
C GLU A 107 2.50 -2.14 0.66
N ASN A 108 1.69 -1.58 1.57
CA ASN A 108 0.98 -0.33 1.31
C ASN A 108 1.94 0.79 0.92
N THR A 109 3.04 1.00 1.66
CA THR A 109 4.02 2.04 1.33
C THR A 109 4.61 1.83 -0.07
N LEU A 110 5.05 0.61 -0.40
CA LEU A 110 5.68 0.32 -1.69
C LEU A 110 4.69 0.35 -2.87
N GLU A 111 3.44 -0.03 -2.65
CA GLU A 111 2.42 0.03 -3.69
C GLU A 111 1.94 1.47 -3.95
N HIS A 112 1.79 2.27 -2.90
CA HIS A 112 1.24 3.62 -3.02
C HIS A 112 2.13 4.56 -3.84
N ILE A 113 3.46 4.41 -3.78
CA ILE A 113 4.38 5.17 -4.63
C ILE A 113 4.24 4.85 -6.13
N ILE A 114 3.57 3.75 -6.49
CA ILE A 114 3.26 3.36 -7.87
C ILE A 114 1.79 3.66 -8.21
N ILE A 115 0.86 3.42 -7.28
CA ILE A 115 -0.58 3.57 -7.49
C ILE A 115 -1.00 5.03 -7.57
N ALA A 116 -0.49 5.93 -6.71
CA ALA A 116 -0.90 7.33 -6.74
C ALA A 116 -0.61 8.02 -8.10
N PRO A 117 0.57 7.83 -8.75
CA PRO A 117 0.78 8.30 -10.12
C PRO A 117 -0.17 7.66 -11.15
N GLN A 118 -0.56 6.41 -10.96
CA GLN A 118 -1.52 5.73 -11.85
C GLN A 118 -2.93 6.30 -11.69
N GLU A 119 -3.37 6.58 -10.46
CA GLU A 119 -4.65 7.25 -10.19
C GLU A 119 -4.70 8.65 -10.84
N ALA A 120 -3.61 9.41 -10.79
CA ALA A 120 -3.48 10.69 -11.47
C ALA A 120 -3.64 10.57 -12.99
N ALA A 121 -3.19 9.47 -13.61
CA ALA A 121 -3.39 9.21 -15.03
C ALA A 121 -4.88 8.97 -15.41
N TYR A 122 -5.73 8.63 -14.43
CA TYR A 122 -7.19 8.57 -14.60
C TYR A 122 -7.88 9.92 -14.30
N GLY A 123 -7.11 10.99 -14.06
CA GLY A 123 -7.62 12.34 -13.83
C GLY A 123 -8.02 12.62 -12.38
N PHE A 124 -7.63 11.77 -11.42
CA PHE A 124 -7.88 12.01 -10.00
C PHE A 124 -6.76 12.83 -9.34
N ASP A 125 -7.11 13.73 -8.42
CA ASP A 125 -6.12 14.35 -7.53
C ASP A 125 -5.69 13.31 -6.48
N SER A 126 -4.52 12.73 -6.72
CA SER A 126 -3.95 11.68 -5.88
C SER A 126 -2.80 12.19 -5.04
N TYR A 127 -2.41 13.47 -5.16
CA TYR A 127 -1.28 14.05 -4.42
C TYR A 127 -1.75 14.95 -3.28
N GLY A 128 -2.89 15.63 -3.42
CA GLY A 128 -3.50 16.45 -2.37
C GLY A 128 -3.75 15.68 -1.08
N PRO A 129 -4.53 14.57 -1.10
CA PRO A 129 -4.80 13.77 0.10
C PRO A 129 -3.56 13.19 0.78
N TYR A 130 -2.53 12.83 0.00
CA TYR A 130 -1.24 12.38 0.55
C TYR A 130 -0.49 13.52 1.22
N SER A 131 -0.49 14.71 0.62
CA SER A 131 0.13 15.90 1.21
C SER A 131 -0.53 16.26 2.55
N GLU A 132 -1.86 16.28 2.63
CA GLU A 132 -2.59 16.54 3.88
C GLU A 132 -2.28 15.52 4.98
N THR A 133 -2.33 14.23 4.64
CA THR A 133 -2.08 13.14 5.59
C THR A 133 -0.62 13.14 6.06
N THR A 134 0.31 13.38 5.13
CA THR A 134 1.75 13.43 5.41
C THR A 134 2.08 14.63 6.29
N LYS A 135 1.54 15.81 5.96
CA LYS A 135 1.70 17.02 6.78
C LYS A 135 1.30 16.77 8.22
N LYS A 136 0.09 16.24 8.44
CA LYS A 136 -0.40 15.92 9.77
C LYS A 136 0.52 14.95 10.51
N THR A 137 1.02 13.92 9.81
CA THR A 137 1.93 12.93 10.39
C THR A 137 3.21 13.58 10.92
N TRP A 138 3.80 14.52 10.18
CA TRP A 138 5.02 15.22 10.61
C TRP A 138 4.73 16.34 11.62
N GLU A 139 3.59 17.03 11.53
CA GLU A 139 3.15 18.04 12.52
C GLU A 139 2.86 17.45 13.90
N ASP A 140 2.46 16.17 13.97
CA ASP A 140 2.24 15.46 15.23
C ASP A 140 3.56 15.16 16.00
N TYR A 141 4.72 15.56 15.46
CA TYR A 141 6.00 15.46 16.16
C TYR A 141 6.04 16.40 17.40
N PRO A 142 6.51 15.93 18.57
CA PRO A 142 7.11 14.62 18.82
C PRO A 142 6.08 13.49 18.99
N TRP A 143 6.34 12.32 18.39
CA TRP A 143 5.45 11.15 18.48
C TRP A 143 5.61 10.41 19.82
N LEU A 144 5.07 10.98 20.89
CA LEU A 144 5.18 10.44 22.26
C LEU A 144 4.48 9.09 22.46
N ALA A 145 3.60 8.68 21.53
CA ALA A 145 2.93 7.39 21.57
C ALA A 145 3.80 6.23 21.05
N ILE A 146 4.89 6.54 20.32
CA ILE A 146 5.76 5.55 19.69
C ILE A 146 7.08 5.49 20.47
N ASN A 147 7.08 4.64 21.50
CA ASN A 147 8.19 4.53 22.45
C ASN A 147 9.19 3.43 22.09
N GLU A 148 8.83 2.52 21.19
CA GLU A 148 9.71 1.45 20.75
C GLU A 148 10.64 1.97 19.63
N PRO A 149 11.98 1.97 19.83
CA PRO A 149 12.92 2.59 18.90
C PRO A 149 12.86 2.03 17.47
N TRP A 150 12.72 0.72 17.30
CA TRP A 150 12.67 0.10 15.99
C TRP A 150 11.40 0.50 15.22
N ALA A 151 10.24 0.53 15.86
CA ALA A 151 8.96 0.93 15.30
C ALA A 151 8.98 2.42 14.91
N ARG A 152 9.60 3.26 15.75
CA ARG A 152 9.81 4.69 15.47
C ARG A 152 10.67 4.87 14.22
N ARG A 153 11.83 4.19 14.17
CA ARG A 153 12.72 4.21 13.00
C ARG A 153 12.01 3.71 11.74
N LYS A 154 11.36 2.56 11.79
CA LYS A 154 10.57 2.01 10.67
C LYS A 154 9.54 3.01 10.15
N ASN A 155 8.76 3.62 11.04
CA ASN A 155 7.75 4.60 10.65
C ASN A 155 8.39 5.82 9.97
N CYS A 156 9.52 6.32 10.49
CA CYS A 156 10.25 7.42 9.87
C CYS A 156 10.70 7.07 8.45
N LEU A 157 11.30 5.89 8.24
CA LEU A 157 11.78 5.46 6.92
C LEU A 157 10.64 5.27 5.92
N LEU A 158 9.57 4.57 6.30
CA LEU A 158 8.44 4.32 5.41
C LEU A 158 7.65 5.59 5.08
N THR A 159 7.40 6.46 6.07
CA THR A 159 6.70 7.74 5.85
C THR A 159 7.56 8.68 5.01
N TRP A 160 8.88 8.72 5.22
CA TRP A 160 9.78 9.50 4.38
C TRP A 160 9.75 9.05 2.92
N LEU A 161 9.72 7.74 2.65
CA LEU A 161 9.62 7.23 1.28
C LEU A 161 8.37 7.77 0.57
N THR A 162 7.20 7.76 1.20
CA THR A 162 6.00 8.37 0.60
C THR A 162 6.10 9.89 0.53
N THR A 163 6.71 10.55 1.52
CA THR A 163 6.88 12.01 1.54
C THR A 163 7.74 12.49 0.38
N SER A 164 8.90 11.86 0.19
CA SER A 164 9.87 12.22 -0.86
C SER A 164 9.33 12.00 -2.27
N VAL A 165 8.49 10.98 -2.47
CA VAL A 165 7.96 10.62 -3.79
C VAL A 165 6.61 11.31 -4.10
N LEU A 166 5.70 11.41 -3.14
CA LEU A 166 4.29 11.78 -3.40
C LEU A 166 3.89 13.17 -2.92
N VAL A 167 4.72 13.88 -2.15
CA VAL A 167 4.37 15.22 -1.65
C VAL A 167 5.07 16.28 -2.49
N GLU A 168 4.31 17.12 -3.18
CA GLU A 168 4.86 18.18 -4.02
C GLU A 168 5.13 19.49 -3.26
N GLU A 169 4.45 19.72 -2.14
CA GLU A 169 4.59 20.95 -1.34
C GLU A 169 5.95 20.98 -0.61
N PRO A 170 6.84 21.95 -0.92
CA PRO A 170 8.19 21.99 -0.33
C PRO A 170 8.18 22.12 1.20
N GLY A 171 7.25 22.90 1.75
CA GLY A 171 7.16 23.13 3.19
C GLY A 171 6.90 21.86 4.02
N ILE A 172 6.22 20.86 3.44
CA ILE A 172 5.99 19.57 4.11
C ILE A 172 7.28 18.75 4.10
N ARG A 173 8.05 18.77 3.00
CA ARG A 173 9.35 18.10 2.93
C ARG A 173 10.34 18.71 3.92
N ASP A 174 10.43 20.03 3.99
CA ASP A 174 11.29 20.73 4.94
C ASP A 174 10.93 20.39 6.40
N LEU A 175 9.64 20.26 6.70
CA LEU A 175 9.18 19.82 8.03
C LEU A 175 9.61 18.37 8.32
N ALA A 176 9.43 17.47 7.36
CA ALA A 176 9.82 16.07 7.50
C ALA A 176 11.34 15.94 7.72
N GLU A 177 12.15 16.67 6.96
CA GLU A 177 13.61 16.70 7.12
C GLU A 177 14.01 17.15 8.53
N GLN A 178 13.43 18.26 9.03
CA GLN A 178 13.68 18.73 10.39
C GLN A 178 13.31 17.71 11.48
N CYS A 179 12.19 16.99 11.30
CA CYS A 179 11.80 15.92 12.21
C CYS A 179 12.81 14.77 12.18
N LEU A 180 13.23 14.34 10.98
CA LEU A 180 14.22 13.28 10.81
C LEU A 180 15.61 13.66 11.32
N GLU A 181 16.02 14.91 11.21
CA GLU A 181 17.27 15.42 11.80
C GLU A 181 17.25 15.30 13.32
N LYS A 182 16.13 15.68 13.96
CA LYS A 182 15.97 15.57 15.42
C LYS A 182 15.99 14.12 15.91
N GLU A 183 15.54 13.19 15.08
CA GLU A 183 15.61 11.74 15.33
C GLU A 183 16.99 11.14 14.97
N GLY A 184 17.87 11.88 14.30
CA GLY A 184 19.14 11.36 13.80
C GLY A 184 19.00 10.38 12.63
N LEU A 185 17.87 10.39 11.91
CA LEU A 185 17.52 9.42 10.88
C LEU A 185 17.51 9.99 9.45
N LEU A 186 17.76 11.30 9.25
CA LEU A 186 17.63 11.94 7.94
C LEU A 186 18.46 11.24 6.85
N THR A 187 19.76 11.07 7.06
CA THR A 187 20.65 10.44 6.07
C THR A 187 20.23 9.00 5.76
N GLU A 188 19.78 8.26 6.76
CA GLU A 188 19.31 6.89 6.56
C GLU A 188 18.00 6.84 5.75
N ALA A 189 17.07 7.75 6.05
CA ALA A 189 15.81 7.88 5.32
C ALA A 189 16.04 8.24 3.86
N GLN A 190 16.94 9.18 3.58
CA GLN A 190 17.35 9.56 2.23
C GLN A 190 17.99 8.38 1.49
N ASN A 191 18.94 7.68 2.11
CA ASN A 191 19.56 6.49 1.51
C ASN A 191 18.53 5.39 1.22
N PHE A 192 17.54 5.22 2.10
CA PHE A 192 16.45 4.28 1.90
C PHE A 192 15.60 4.67 0.69
N SER A 193 15.11 5.91 0.61
CA SER A 193 14.27 6.36 -0.50
C SER A 193 15.01 6.31 -1.83
N GLU A 194 16.25 6.81 -1.89
CA GLU A 194 17.10 6.74 -3.09
C GLU A 194 17.31 5.29 -3.55
N LYS A 195 17.52 4.37 -2.61
CA LYS A 195 17.68 2.96 -2.96
C LYS A 195 16.41 2.38 -3.57
N ILE A 196 15.25 2.69 -3.00
CA ILE A 196 13.96 2.23 -3.53
C ILE A 196 13.70 2.82 -4.91
N GLU A 197 13.91 4.11 -5.12
CA GLU A 197 13.79 4.75 -6.42
C GLU A 197 14.66 4.08 -7.49
N HIS A 198 15.90 3.74 -7.15
CA HIS A 198 16.83 3.06 -8.06
C HIS A 198 16.34 1.67 -8.49
N VAL A 199 15.62 0.95 -7.61
CA VAL A 199 15.13 -0.41 -7.88
C VAL A 199 13.63 -0.49 -8.13
N LEU A 200 12.94 0.66 -8.24
CA LEU A 200 11.47 0.76 -8.29
C LEU A 200 10.82 -0.07 -9.39
N ARG A 201 11.57 -0.35 -10.46
CA ARG A 201 11.13 -1.18 -11.59
C ARG A 201 10.97 -2.67 -11.24
N SER A 202 11.49 -3.14 -10.11
CA SER A 202 11.33 -4.51 -9.62
C SER A 202 10.85 -4.50 -8.18
N LYS A 203 9.60 -4.93 -7.98
CA LYS A 203 9.01 -5.07 -6.63
C LYS A 203 9.82 -6.03 -5.77
N GLU A 204 10.35 -7.11 -6.34
CA GLU A 204 11.21 -8.05 -5.62
C GLU A 204 12.44 -7.37 -5.02
N HIS A 205 13.09 -6.49 -5.79
CA HIS A 205 14.24 -5.72 -5.32
C HIS A 205 13.83 -4.61 -4.33
N CYS A 206 12.67 -3.98 -4.51
CA CYS A 206 12.12 -3.07 -3.50
C CYS A 206 11.89 -3.78 -2.17
N ILE A 207 11.24 -4.95 -2.19
CA ILE A 207 11.01 -5.77 -0.99
C ILE A 207 12.35 -6.14 -0.34
N SER A 208 13.32 -6.64 -1.11
CA SER A 208 14.65 -6.98 -0.61
C SER A 208 15.37 -5.78 0.02
N ALA A 209 15.31 -4.61 -0.61
CA ALA A 209 15.90 -3.39 -0.08
C ALA A 209 15.21 -2.98 1.23
N THR A 210 13.88 -2.97 1.26
CA THR A 210 13.09 -2.59 2.43
C THR A 210 13.37 -3.50 3.62
N ILE A 211 13.34 -4.83 3.47
CA ILE A 211 13.62 -5.73 4.60
C ILE A 211 15.03 -5.54 5.15
N ARG A 212 16.00 -5.19 4.29
CA ARG A 212 17.38 -4.94 4.69
C ARG A 212 17.50 -3.64 5.48
N PHE A 213 16.91 -2.55 5.00
CA PHE A 213 16.88 -1.27 5.73
C PHE A 213 16.12 -1.41 7.05
N LEU A 214 15.03 -2.16 7.09
CA LEU A 214 14.26 -2.39 8.31
C LEU A 214 14.84 -3.47 9.23
N GLU A 215 15.98 -4.08 8.85
CA GLU A 215 16.65 -5.15 9.60
C GLU A 215 15.75 -6.37 9.88
N ILE A 216 14.78 -6.62 9.00
CA ILE A 216 13.89 -7.78 9.07
C ILE A 216 14.68 -9.01 8.60
N PRO A 217 14.80 -10.08 9.41
CA PRO A 217 15.51 -11.28 8.99
C PRO A 217 14.88 -11.89 7.74
N ARG A 218 15.66 -12.08 6.69
CA ARG A 218 15.16 -12.54 5.38
C ARG A 218 14.37 -13.86 5.45
N HIS A 219 14.72 -14.75 6.38
CA HIS A 219 14.04 -16.04 6.55
C HIS A 219 12.66 -15.92 7.23
N GLU A 220 12.32 -14.74 7.77
CA GLU A 220 11.02 -14.47 8.39
C GLU A 220 9.98 -13.91 7.40
N ALA A 221 10.39 -13.60 6.17
CA ALA A 221 9.51 -13.06 5.14
C ALA A 221 9.67 -13.81 3.81
N THR A 222 8.59 -13.89 3.06
CA THR A 222 8.51 -14.55 1.75
C THR A 222 7.77 -13.67 0.77
N MET A 223 8.05 -13.88 -0.52
CA MET A 223 7.29 -13.26 -1.61
C MET A 223 6.19 -14.21 -2.04
N VAL A 224 4.98 -13.67 -2.18
CA VAL A 224 3.81 -14.42 -2.61
C VAL A 224 3.25 -13.85 -3.90
N TYR A 225 3.13 -14.71 -4.90
CA TYR A 225 2.51 -14.41 -6.19
C TYR A 225 1.15 -15.10 -6.26
N LEU A 226 0.15 -14.36 -6.72
CA LEU A 226 -1.20 -14.86 -6.94
C LEU A 226 -1.37 -15.29 -8.40
N ASP A 227 -1.24 -16.59 -8.67
CA ASP A 227 -1.54 -17.16 -9.98
C ASP A 227 -3.05 -17.46 -10.07
N ILE A 228 -3.81 -16.40 -10.35
CA ILE A 228 -5.27 -16.44 -10.46
C ILE A 228 -5.76 -17.37 -11.58
N LYS A 229 -4.97 -17.54 -12.65
CA LYS A 229 -5.33 -18.40 -13.79
C LYS A 229 -5.28 -19.87 -13.43
N ASN A 230 -4.26 -20.26 -12.65
CA ASN A 230 -4.11 -21.63 -12.20
C ASN A 230 -4.70 -21.90 -10.82
N ARG A 231 -5.29 -20.88 -10.17
CA ARG A 231 -5.81 -20.94 -8.79
C ARG A 231 -4.73 -21.41 -7.81
N LYS A 232 -3.54 -20.82 -7.92
CA LYS A 232 -2.38 -21.17 -7.11
C LYS A 232 -1.74 -19.95 -6.47
N THR A 233 -1.20 -20.17 -5.29
CA THR A 233 -0.31 -19.26 -4.61
C THR A 233 1.11 -19.78 -4.79
N LEU A 234 2.01 -18.96 -5.37
CA LEU A 234 3.42 -19.32 -5.49
C LEU A 234 4.22 -18.54 -4.47
N GLN A 235 4.97 -19.26 -3.64
CA GLN A 235 5.89 -18.65 -2.70
C GLN A 235 7.32 -18.69 -3.26
N LYS A 236 8.06 -17.60 -3.10
CA LYS A 236 9.47 -17.51 -3.47
C LYS A 236 10.26 -16.83 -2.36
N PRO A 237 11.51 -17.25 -2.10
CA PRO A 237 12.38 -16.53 -1.18
C PRO A 237 12.66 -15.12 -1.71
N ILE A 238 12.79 -14.15 -0.80
CA ILE A 238 13.20 -12.79 -1.15
C ILE A 238 14.63 -12.83 -1.71
N PRO A 239 14.91 -12.19 -2.87
CA PRO A 239 16.24 -12.24 -3.48
C PRO A 239 17.32 -11.59 -2.60
N VAL A 240 18.58 -11.87 -2.94
CA VAL A 240 19.72 -11.16 -2.35
C VAL A 240 20.05 -9.96 -3.23
N HIS A 241 19.95 -8.76 -2.67
CA HIS A 241 20.24 -7.48 -3.32
C HIS A 241 20.90 -6.51 -2.32
#